data_AF-A0A925VJ21-F1
#
_entry.id   AF-A0A925VJ21-F1
#
_cell.length_a   1.000
_cell.length_b   1.000
_cell.length_c   1.000
_cell.angle_alpha   90.00
_cell.angle_beta   90.00
_cell.angle_gamma   90.00
#
_symmetry.space_group_name_H-M   'P 1'
#
loop_
_entity.id
_entity.type
_entity.pdbx_description
1 polymer ?
#
loop_
_entity_poly.entity_id
_entity_poly.type
_entity_poly.pdbx_seq_one_letter_code
_entity_poly.pdbx_strand_id
1 'polypeptide(L)'
;PWRAVLVRGQRAPIVGRICMDYAMCDVTHIPAVAMGDEATLLGAQGDECIAAAEAASWLGTSVYEVLTSIGGRVPRVAMSGARVL
;
A
#
# COMPACT_ATOMS: atom_id res chain seq x y z
N PRO A 1 -6.95 11.62 2.82
CA PRO A 1 -5.53 11.28 2.53
C PRO A 1 -5.30 9.79 2.75
N TRP A 2 -4.22 9.22 2.20
CA TRP A 2 -3.87 7.81 2.43
C TRP A 2 -3.72 7.52 3.93
N ARG A 3 -4.30 6.43 4.44
CA ARG A 3 -4.38 6.19 5.90
C ARG A 3 -3.39 5.16 6.43
N ALA A 4 -3.16 4.07 5.71
CA ALA A 4 -2.32 2.97 6.21
C ALA A 4 -1.70 2.16 5.06
N VAL A 5 -0.69 1.38 5.40
CA VAL A 5 -0.10 0.32 4.56
C VAL A 5 -0.09 -0.98 5.35
N LEU A 6 0.08 -2.12 4.68
CA LEU A 6 0.32 -3.39 5.37
C LEU A 6 1.83 -3.65 5.44
N VAL A 7 2.29 -4.04 6.62
CA VAL A 7 3.67 -4.51 6.85
C VAL A 7 3.57 -5.78 7.69
N ARG A 8 4.16 -6.88 7.20
CA ARG A 8 4.10 -8.21 7.84
C ARG A 8 2.67 -8.65 8.21
N GLY A 9 1.70 -8.33 7.36
CA GLY A 9 0.28 -8.69 7.52
C GLY A 9 -0.48 -7.87 8.56
N GLN A 10 0.06 -6.71 8.97
CA GLN A 10 -0.56 -5.82 9.94
C GLN A 10 -0.63 -4.39 9.40
N ARG A 11 -1.67 -3.65 9.79
CA ARG A 11 -1.90 -2.26 9.34
C ARG A 11 -0.99 -1.28 10.06
N ALA A 12 -0.03 -0.70 9.34
CA ALA A 12 0.81 0.39 9.80
C ALA A 12 0.20 1.75 9.36
N PRO A 13 -0.24 2.61 10.28
CA PRO A 13 -0.81 3.91 9.93
C PRO A 13 0.27 4.84 9.34
N ILE A 14 -0.11 5.60 8.30
CA ILE A 14 0.75 6.68 7.78
C ILE A 14 0.83 7.79 8.81
N VAL A 15 2.04 8.27 9.09
CA VAL A 15 2.31 9.34 10.05
C VAL A 15 3.06 10.48 9.39
N GLY A 16 2.76 11.71 9.83
CA GLY A 16 3.32 12.91 9.23
C GLY A 16 2.67 13.27 7.89
N ARG A 17 3.42 13.94 7.02
CA ARG A 17 2.95 14.37 5.69
C ARG A 17 3.51 13.43 4.62
N ILE A 18 2.67 13.10 3.64
CA ILE A 18 3.10 12.39 2.43
C ILE A 18 3.95 13.35 1.60
N CYS A 19 5.16 12.94 1.23
CA CYS A 19 6.06 13.67 0.36
C CYS A 19 5.91 13.19 -1.10
N MET A 20 6.63 13.82 -2.03
CA MET A 20 6.55 13.48 -3.46
C MET A 20 6.95 12.03 -3.74
N ASP A 21 8.01 11.56 -3.07
CA ASP A 21 8.63 10.25 -3.36
C ASP A 21 8.65 9.28 -2.17
N TYR A 22 8.26 9.73 -0.97
CA TYR A 22 8.24 8.88 0.22
C TYR A 22 7.13 9.28 1.21
N ALA A 23 6.80 8.34 2.09
CA ALA A 23 5.92 8.54 3.24
C ALA A 23 6.47 7.75 4.43
N MET A 24 6.02 8.09 5.63
CA MET A 24 6.37 7.39 6.86
C MET A 24 5.15 6.66 7.40
N CYS A 25 5.36 5.47 7.98
CA CYS A 25 4.33 4.74 8.70
C CYS A 25 4.85 4.34 10.09
N ASP A 26 3.93 4.23 11.06
CA ASP A 26 4.26 3.78 12.40
C ASP A 26 4.20 2.25 12.47
N VAL A 27 5.36 1.63 12.71
CA VAL A 27 5.53 0.18 12.83
C VAL A 27 5.81 -0.27 14.26
N THR A 28 5.67 0.62 15.26
CA THR A 28 6.04 0.35 16.66
C THR A 28 5.35 -0.89 17.23
N HIS A 29 4.12 -1.18 16.79
CA HIS A 29 3.33 -2.32 17.24
C HIS A 29 3.57 -3.61 16.44
N ILE A 30 4.32 -3.55 15.33
CA ILE A 30 4.56 -4.68 14.43
C ILE A 30 5.93 -5.30 14.78
N PRO A 31 5.98 -6.51 15.33
CA PRO A 31 7.23 -7.10 15.77
C PRO A 31 8.14 -7.50 14.60
N ALA A 32 9.45 -7.42 14.83
CA ALA A 32 10.49 -7.88 13.90
C ALA A 32 10.47 -7.23 12.51
N VAL A 33 9.94 -6.01 12.38
CA VAL A 33 10.09 -5.21 11.16
C VAL A 33 11.55 -4.89 10.92
N ALA A 34 12.02 -5.14 9.71
CA ALA A 34 13.40 -4.90 9.29
C ALA A 34 13.46 -4.17 7.95
N MET A 35 14.62 -3.57 7.64
CA MET A 35 14.85 -2.99 6.32
C MET A 35 14.68 -4.06 5.23
N GLY A 36 13.97 -3.70 4.17
CA GLY A 36 13.66 -4.62 3.06
C GLY A 36 12.35 -5.38 3.23
N ASP A 37 11.67 -5.29 4.38
CA ASP A 37 10.32 -5.82 4.51
C ASP A 37 9.36 -5.13 3.53
N GLU A 38 8.50 -5.92 2.90
CA GLU A 38 7.53 -5.45 1.93
C GLU A 38 6.40 -4.65 2.61
N ALA A 39 6.12 -3.48 2.06
CA ALA A 39 4.94 -2.68 2.43
C ALA A 39 3.90 -2.73 1.30
N THR A 40 2.71 -3.27 1.60
CA THR A 40 1.61 -3.34 0.63
C THR A 40 0.71 -2.11 0.78
N LEU A 41 0.67 -1.25 -0.25
CA LEU A 41 -0.25 -0.11 -0.27
C LEU A 41 -1.67 -0.56 -0.68
N LEU A 42 -1.77 -1.35 -1.76
CA LEU A 42 -3.03 -1.88 -2.29
C LEU A 42 -2.88 -3.38 -2.50
N GLY A 43 -3.85 -4.16 -2.03
CA GLY A 43 -3.81 -5.62 -2.10
C GLY A 43 -3.78 -6.28 -0.73
N ALA A 44 -3.47 -7.58 -0.72
CA ALA A 44 -3.47 -8.41 0.47
C ALA A 44 -2.06 -8.75 0.93
N GLN A 45 -1.89 -8.87 2.24
CA GLN A 45 -0.69 -9.39 2.89
C GLN A 45 -1.12 -10.23 4.09
N GLY A 46 -0.93 -11.55 4.00
CA GLY A 46 -1.54 -12.48 4.98
C GLY A 46 -3.06 -12.41 4.94
N ASP A 47 -3.68 -12.26 6.10
CA ASP A 47 -5.15 -12.18 6.26
C ASP A 47 -5.69 -10.74 6.14
N GLU A 48 -4.82 -9.74 6.07
CA GLU A 48 -5.19 -8.34 5.90
C GLU A 48 -5.19 -7.92 4.43
N CYS A 49 -6.07 -6.98 4.09
CA CYS A 49 -6.19 -6.45 2.74
C CYS A 49 -6.57 -4.96 2.77
N ILE A 50 -5.88 -4.16 1.96
CA ILE A 50 -6.29 -2.79 1.64
C ILE A 50 -6.87 -2.81 0.22
N ALA A 51 -8.20 -2.83 0.15
CA ALA A 51 -8.90 -2.83 -1.13
C ALA A 51 -8.90 -1.42 -1.75
N ALA A 52 -8.95 -1.35 -3.09
CA ALA A 52 -9.05 -0.06 -3.79
C ALA A 52 -10.33 0.72 -3.41
N ALA A 53 -11.42 0.03 -3.04
CA ALA A 53 -12.64 0.64 -2.51
C ALA A 53 -12.42 1.30 -1.14
N GLU A 54 -11.62 0.68 -0.28
CA GLU A 54 -11.25 1.25 1.01
C GLU A 54 -10.40 2.52 0.82
N ALA A 55 -9.38 2.44 -0.04
CA ALA A 55 -8.54 3.59 -0.38
C ALA A 55 -9.36 4.75 -1.00
N ALA A 56 -10.31 4.44 -1.88
CA ALA A 56 -11.23 5.39 -2.46
C ALA A 56 -12.07 6.12 -1.39
N SER A 57 -12.55 5.39 -0.37
CA SER A 57 -13.28 5.97 0.76
C SER A 57 -12.43 6.97 1.57
N TRP A 58 -11.12 6.71 1.73
CA TRP A 58 -10.22 7.62 2.44
C TRP A 58 -9.91 8.91 1.69
N LEU A 59 -9.97 8.83 0.36
CA LEU A 59 -9.67 9.91 -0.56
C LEU A 59 -10.92 10.70 -0.97
N GLY A 60 -12.12 10.16 -0.72
CA GLY A 60 -13.38 10.76 -1.13
C GLY A 60 -13.58 10.68 -2.65
N THR A 61 -13.16 9.58 -3.27
CA THR A 61 -13.24 9.36 -4.73
C THR A 61 -13.76 7.96 -5.09
N SER A 62 -13.73 7.60 -6.38
CA SER A 62 -14.06 6.31 -6.95
C SER A 62 -12.87 5.36 -7.02
N VAL A 63 -13.15 4.06 -7.10
CA VAL A 63 -12.15 3.00 -7.30
C VAL A 63 -11.33 3.22 -8.57
N TYR A 64 -11.96 3.71 -9.64
CA TYR A 64 -11.28 3.96 -10.90
C TYR A 64 -10.18 5.01 -10.75
N GLU A 65 -10.45 6.12 -10.06
CA GLU A 65 -9.45 7.16 -9.83
C GLU A 65 -8.26 6.63 -9.02
N VAL A 66 -8.49 5.78 -8.01
CA VAL A 66 -7.41 5.12 -7.27
C VAL A 66 -6.55 4.25 -8.18
N LEU A 67 -7.15 3.42 -9.02
CA LEU A 67 -6.41 2.48 -9.88
C LEU A 67 -5.69 3.18 -11.03
N THR A 68 -6.29 4.22 -11.62
CA THR A 68 -5.71 4.93 -12.78
C THR A 68 -4.73 6.03 -12.38
N SER A 69 -4.74 6.48 -11.13
CA SER A 69 -3.80 7.52 -10.64
C SER A 69 -2.38 7.01 -10.38
N ILE A 70 -2.15 5.68 -10.41
CA ILE A 70 -0.82 5.09 -10.30
C ILE A 70 -0.01 5.45 -11.57
N GLY A 71 0.79 6.51 -11.43
CA GLY A 71 1.55 7.13 -12.51
C GLY A 71 2.66 6.24 -13.08
N GLY A 72 3.16 6.60 -14.26
CA GLY A 72 4.13 5.81 -15.01
C GLY A 72 5.52 5.63 -14.39
N ARG A 73 5.82 6.31 -13.27
CA ARG A 73 7.07 6.09 -12.52
C ARG A 73 7.07 4.77 -11.76
N VAL A 74 5.90 4.21 -11.46
CA VAL A 74 5.76 2.92 -10.77
C VAL A 74 5.91 1.81 -11.81
N PRO A 75 6.96 0.96 -11.73
CA PRO A 75 7.13 -0.15 -12.67
C PRO A 75 5.94 -1.11 -12.60
N ARG A 76 5.50 -1.59 -13.75
CA ARG A 76 4.43 -2.58 -13.85
C ARG A 76 5.04 -3.91 -14.25
N VAL A 77 4.85 -4.91 -13.41
CA VAL A 77 5.31 -6.27 -13.63
C VAL A 77 4.08 -7.14 -13.91
N ALA A 78 4.01 -7.74 -15.09
CA ALA A 78 2.91 -8.63 -15.44
C ALA A 78 3.14 -10.00 -14.78
N MET A 79 2.06 -10.58 -14.24
CA MET A 79 2.09 -11.90 -13.62
C MET A 79 1.09 -12.83 -14.31
N SER A 80 1.49 -14.07 -14.55
CA SER A 80 0.62 -15.16 -15.00
C SER A 80 0.74 -16.31 -14.02
N GLY A 81 -0.30 -16.54 -13.21
CA GLY A 81 -0.21 -17.42 -12.05
C GLY A 81 0.85 -16.92 -11.07
N ALA A 82 1.76 -17.80 -10.65
CA ALA A 82 2.90 -17.45 -9.80
C ALA A 82 4.15 -16.99 -10.59
N ARG A 83 4.05 -16.83 -11.91
CA ARG A 83 5.20 -16.49 -12.78
C ARG A 83 5.19 -15.01 -13.15
N VAL A 84 6.32 -14.35 -12.92
CA VAL A 84 6.63 -13.04 -13.48
C VAL A 84 6.97 -13.18 -14.97
N LEU A 85 6.33 -12.38 -15.82
CA LEU A 85 6.53 -12.35 -17.27
C LEU A 85 7.60 -11.34 -17.69
#